data_AF-A0ABD0R201-F1
#
_entry.id   AF-A0ABD0R201-F1
#
_cell.length_a   1.000
_cell.length_b   1.000
_cell.length_c   1.000
_cell.angle_alpha   90.00
_cell.angle_beta   90.00
_cell.angle_gamma   90.00
#
_symmetry.space_group_name_H-M   'P 1'
#
loop_
_entity.id
_entity.type
_entity.pdbx_description
1 polymer ?
#
loop_
_entity_poly.entity_id
_entity_poly.type
_entity_poly.pdbx_seq_one_letter_code
_entity_poly.pdbx_strand_id
1 'polypeptide(L)'
;GLDEENNSVRTYQICQAEGSKLIERRGASQVYVELLFTMIECSSRNTHHRSCKETFNLYYYQSDTDDATATHPAWMENPYTK
;
A
#
# COMPACT_ATOMS: atom_id res chain seq x y z
N GLY A 1 7.86 -12.71 0.56
CA GLY A 1 7.99 -13.30 1.90
C GLY A 1 7.06 -14.48 1.99
N LEU A 2 6.98 -15.11 3.16
CA LEU A 2 6.10 -16.25 3.40
C LEU A 2 5.05 -15.85 4.43
N ASP A 3 3.82 -16.34 4.27
CA ASP A 3 2.79 -16.25 5.30
C ASP A 3 2.92 -17.39 6.33
N GLU A 4 1.99 -17.47 7.27
CA GLU A 4 1.96 -18.48 8.32
C GLU A 4 1.73 -19.91 7.80
N GLU A 5 1.20 -20.04 6.58
CA GLU A 5 0.92 -21.31 5.91
C GLU A 5 2.02 -21.71 4.91
N ASN A 6 3.13 -20.96 4.90
CA ASN A 6 4.29 -21.18 4.04
C ASN A 6 4.00 -20.96 2.54
N ASN A 7 2.95 -20.19 2.20
CA ASN A 7 2.70 -19.76 0.84
C ASN A 7 3.59 -18.58 0.47
N SER A 8 4.00 -18.53 -0.80
CA SER A 8 4.71 -17.38 -1.33
C SER A 8 3.77 -16.17 -1.39
N VAL A 9 3.99 -15.20 -0.50
CA VAL A 9 3.25 -13.94 -0.48
C VAL A 9 4.13 -12.79 -0.95
N ARG A 10 3.54 -11.86 -1.69
CA ARG A 10 4.23 -10.63 -2.08
C ARG A 10 4.43 -9.77 -0.83
N THR A 11 5.66 -9.71 -0.34
CA THR A 11 6.03 -8.81 0.76
C THR A 11 6.59 -7.53 0.18
N TYR A 12 5.87 -6.42 0.34
CA TYR A 12 6.43 -5.09 0.13
C TYR A 12 7.21 -4.72 1.38
N GLN A 13 8.49 -5.08 1.42
CA GLN A 13 9.45 -4.26 2.15
C GLN A 13 9.55 -2.96 1.36
N ILE A 14 9.63 -1.78 2.01
CA ILE A 14 9.78 -0.49 1.29
C ILE A 14 11.14 -0.49 0.57
N CYS A 15 11.14 -1.10 -0.60
CA CYS A 15 12.14 -1.17 -1.65
C CYS A 15 11.28 -1.03 -2.90
N GLN A 16 11.51 0.03 -3.68
CA GLN A 16 10.77 0.38 -4.89
C GLN A 16 10.43 -0.85 -5.73
N ALA A 17 9.23 -1.38 -5.54
CA ALA A 17 8.66 -2.44 -6.35
C ALA A 17 7.60 -1.80 -7.23
N GLU A 18 7.52 -2.29 -8.47
CA GLU A 18 6.74 -1.72 -9.57
C GLU A 18 5.33 -1.29 -9.14
N GLY A 19 4.91 -0.13 -9.66
CA GLY A 19 3.68 0.54 -9.26
C GLY A 19 2.44 -0.34 -9.30
N SER A 20 1.45 0.01 -8.49
CA SER A 20 0.13 -0.62 -8.50
C SER A 20 -0.49 -0.54 -9.91
N LYS A 21 -0.88 -1.68 -10.47
CA LYS A 21 -1.63 -1.75 -11.73
C LYS A 21 -3.09 -1.34 -11.52
N LEU A 22 -3.74 -0.86 -12.58
CA LEU A 22 -5.18 -0.63 -12.58
C LEU A 22 -5.94 -1.92 -12.23
N ILE A 23 -6.92 -1.82 -11.34
CA ILE A 23 -7.82 -2.91 -10.96
C ILE A 23 -9.20 -2.62 -11.56
N GLU A 24 -9.66 -3.48 -12.48
CA GLU A 24 -11.00 -3.35 -13.06
C GLU A 24 -12.10 -3.59 -12.02
N ARG A 25 -13.01 -2.62 -11.88
CA ARG A 25 -14.15 -2.70 -10.96
C ARG A 25 -15.18 -3.77 -11.34
N ARG A 26 -15.25 -4.14 -12.62
CA ARG A 26 -16.20 -5.15 -13.18
C ARG A 26 -17.65 -4.97 -12.72
N GLY A 27 -18.09 -3.71 -12.61
CA GLY A 27 -19.45 -3.35 -12.19
C GLY A 27 -19.70 -3.32 -10.67
N ALA A 28 -18.74 -3.70 -9.82
CA ALA A 28 -18.89 -3.65 -8.35
C ALA A 28 -19.12 -2.22 -7.82
N SER A 29 -20.11 -2.01 -6.96
CA SER A 29 -20.34 -0.69 -6.32
C SER A 29 -19.47 -0.45 -5.08
N GLN A 30 -18.93 -1.53 -4.50
CA GLN A 30 -18.10 -1.51 -3.31
C GLN A 30 -16.95 -2.50 -3.47
N VAL A 31 -15.77 -2.12 -2.98
CA VAL A 31 -14.56 -2.94 -3.00
C VAL A 31 -14.08 -3.11 -1.56
N TYR A 32 -13.74 -4.34 -1.20
CA TYR A 32 -13.14 -4.67 0.10
C TYR A 32 -11.66 -4.94 -0.09
N VAL A 33 -10.83 -4.37 0.77
CA VAL A 33 -9.37 -4.57 0.76
C VAL A 33 -8.99 -5.30 2.05
N GLU A 34 -8.52 -6.53 1.91
CA GLU A 34 -7.95 -7.29 3.01
C GLU A 34 -6.43 -7.11 3.00
N LEU A 35 -5.86 -6.72 4.15
CA LEU A 35 -4.44 -6.49 4.32
C LEU A 35 -3.90 -7.36 5.45
N LEU A 36 -2.96 -8.24 5.12
CA LEU A 36 -2.14 -8.92 6.11
C LEU A 36 -0.79 -8.21 6.19
N PHE A 37 -0.43 -7.70 7.37
CA PHE A 37 0.81 -6.96 7.58
C PHE A 37 1.43 -7.26 8.94
N THR A 38 2.75 -7.07 9.02
CA THR A 38 3.51 -7.08 10.27
C THR A 38 4.11 -5.70 10.51
N MET A 39 4.09 -5.24 11.76
CA MET A 39 4.62 -3.93 12.16
C MET A 39 5.63 -4.13 13.30
N ILE A 40 6.76 -3.43 13.24
CA ILE A 40 7.77 -3.45 14.30
C ILE A 40 7.50 -2.28 15.25
N GLU A 41 7.46 -2.57 16.54
CA GLU A 41 7.29 -1.53 17.56
C GLU A 41 8.47 -0.53 17.56
N CYS A 42 8.15 0.75 17.64
CA CYS A 42 9.10 1.85 17.77
C CYS A 42 9.96 1.75 19.03
N SER A 43 9.41 1.17 20.09
CA SER A 43 10.09 0.90 21.36
C SER A 43 11.27 -0.07 21.19
N SER A 44 11.16 -1.03 20.26
CA SER A 44 12.15 -2.08 20.03
C SER A 44 13.42 -1.58 19.32
N ARG A 45 13.41 -0.35 18.79
CA ARG A 45 14.52 0.23 18.03
C ARG A 45 15.22 1.30 18.86
N ASN A 46 16.55 1.26 18.89
CA ASN A 46 17.42 2.27 19.54
C ASN A 46 17.46 3.62 18.80
N THR A 47 16.69 3.80 17.73
CA THR A 47 16.67 5.02 16.91
C THR A 47 15.66 6.04 17.45
N HIS A 48 16.00 7.33 17.38
CA HIS A 48 15.20 8.45 17.91
C HIS A 48 13.68 8.30 17.68
N HIS A 49 12.94 8.09 18.77
CA HIS A 49 11.49 7.82 18.77
C HIS A 49 10.62 8.88 18.09
N ARG A 50 11.13 10.10 17.85
CA ARG A 50 10.33 11.23 17.37
C ARG A 50 9.84 11.10 15.92
N SER A 51 10.51 10.33 15.07
CA SER A 51 10.10 10.13 13.67
C SER A 51 9.51 8.74 13.38
N CYS A 52 9.40 7.90 14.40
CA CYS A 52 8.93 6.52 14.23
C CYS A 52 7.42 6.47 13.97
N LYS A 53 6.97 5.51 13.15
CA LYS A 53 5.56 5.29 12.76
C LYS A 53 5.24 3.81 12.84
N GLU A 54 4.13 3.48 13.48
CA GLU A 54 3.57 2.12 13.62
C GLU A 54 2.26 1.96 12.85
N THR A 55 2.02 2.86 11.90
CA THR A 55 0.80 2.93 11.10
C THR A 55 1.17 3.26 9.67
N PHE A 56 0.38 2.76 8.72
CA PHE A 56 0.42 3.18 7.32
C PHE A 56 -0.96 3.71 6.91
N ASN A 57 -1.00 4.47 5.84
CA ASN A 57 -2.26 4.91 5.23
C ASN A 57 -2.50 4.06 3.97
N LEU A 58 -3.73 3.62 3.77
CA LEU A 58 -4.21 3.08 2.51
C LEU A 58 -4.87 4.21 1.72
N TYR A 59 -4.74 4.19 0.41
CA TYR A 59 -5.34 5.17 -0.48
C TYR A 59 -5.84 4.47 -1.75
N TYR A 60 -6.88 5.01 -2.39
CA TYR A 60 -7.31 4.61 -3.72
C TYR A 60 -7.50 5.81 -4.64
N TYR A 61 -7.40 5.58 -5.95
CA TYR A 61 -7.72 6.55 -7.01
C TYR A 61 -8.54 5.83 -8.08
N GLN A 62 -9.65 6.43 -8.49
CA GLN A 62 -10.51 5.88 -9.54
C GLN A 62 -10.10 6.45 -10.90
N SER A 63 -9.91 5.56 -11.87
CA SER A 63 -9.65 5.92 -13.27
C SER A 63 -10.44 5.01 -14.20
N ASP A 64 -10.87 5.55 -15.34
CA ASP A 64 -11.52 4.79 -16.41
C ASP A 64 -10.49 4.11 -17.33
N THR A 65 -9.21 4.46 -17.21
CA THR A 65 -8.12 3.96 -18.08
C THR A 65 -6.87 3.58 -17.27
N ASP A 66 -6.00 2.74 -17.83
CA ASP A 66 -4.70 2.41 -17.22
C ASP A 66 -3.66 3.49 -17.60
N ASP A 67 -3.85 4.68 -17.02
CA ASP A 67 -3.06 5.89 -17.31
C ASP A 67 -1.98 6.19 -16.27
N ALA A 68 -1.83 5.33 -15.26
CA ALA A 68 -0.84 5.52 -14.21
C ALA A 68 0.60 5.48 -14.77
N THR A 69 1.39 6.47 -14.39
CA THR A 69 2.82 6.59 -14.71
C THR A 69 3.62 6.79 -13.42
N ALA A 70 4.95 6.94 -13.53
CA ALA A 70 5.79 7.22 -12.38
C ALA A 70 5.42 8.53 -11.64
N THR A 71 4.73 9.47 -12.30
CA THR A 71 4.42 10.80 -11.76
C THR A 71 2.94 11.19 -11.83
N HIS A 72 2.09 10.38 -12.47
CA HIS A 72 0.65 10.60 -12.59
C HIS A 72 -0.13 9.34 -12.17
N PRO A 73 -1.20 9.46 -11.34
CA PRO A 73 -1.61 10.65 -10.61
C PRO A 73 -0.53 11.14 -9.64
N ALA A 74 -0.59 12.41 -9.22
CA ALA A 74 0.43 12.96 -8.32
C ALA A 74 0.44 12.23 -6.96
N TRP A 75 1.63 11.83 -6.48
CA TRP A 75 1.83 11.11 -5.21
C TRP A 75 1.59 11.99 -3.97
N MET A 76 0.33 12.32 -3.69
CA MET A 76 -0.11 13.16 -2.58
C MET A 76 -1.58 12.88 -2.24
N GLU A 77 -2.07 13.36 -1.10
CA GLU A 77 -3.41 13.02 -0.62
C GLU A 77 -4.53 13.38 -1.59
N ASN A 78 -4.42 14.45 -2.38
CA ASN A 78 -5.34 14.78 -3.48
C ASN A 78 -4.56 14.65 -4.79
N PRO A 79 -4.82 13.65 -5.65
CA PRO A 79 -6.15 13.16 -6.03
C PRO A 79 -6.60 11.83 -5.40
N TYR A 80 -5.79 11.26 -4.51
CA TYR A 80 -6.15 10.01 -3.86
C TYR A 80 -7.29 10.20 -2.83
N THR A 81 -7.95 9.13 -2.45
CA THR A 81 -8.89 9.12 -1.33
C THR A 81 -8.33 8.20 -0.26
N LYS A 82 -8.23 8.72 0.97
CA LYS A 82 -7.76 7.99 2.15
C LYS A 82 -8.80 6.99 2.65
#